data_AF-A0AAW7PA25-F1
#
_entry.id   AF-A0AAW7PA25-F1
#
_cell.length_a   1.000
_cell.length_b   1.000
_cell.length_c   1.000
_cell.angle_alpha   90.00
_cell.angle_beta   90.00
_cell.angle_gamma   90.00
#
_symmetry.space_group_name_H-M   'P 1'
#
loop_
_entity.id
_entity.type
_entity.pdbx_description
1 polymer ?
#
loop_
_entity_poly.entity_id
_entity_poly.type
_entity_poly.pdbx_seq_one_letter_code
_entity_poly.pdbx_strand_id
1 'polypeptide(L)'
;MLDYFDGDFLMEIVESLGYDVQYDKRERFFHINLQQVENFRFGFHFAFEHGRLELIWLIYEGDKAIMGSPFASYAKWLISREYIILDPVISDYIDFRDVMKIAFEMYEDFKQAFLKIAKDQ
;
A
#
# COMPACT_ATOMS: atom_id res chain seq x y z
N MET A 1 13.16 -18.79 2.65
CA MET A 1 12.13 -17.96 2.02
C MET A 1 10.88 -18.81 2.04
N LEU A 2 9.82 -18.37 2.71
CA LEU A 2 8.56 -19.11 2.71
C LEU A 2 7.91 -18.90 1.34
N ASP A 3 7.81 -19.97 0.55
CA ASP A 3 7.20 -19.93 -0.79
C ASP A 3 5.69 -19.67 -0.75
N TYR A 4 5.09 -19.67 0.45
CA TYR A 4 3.66 -19.49 0.69
C TYR A 4 3.41 -18.83 2.06
N PHE A 5 2.68 -17.71 2.06
CA PHE A 5 2.09 -17.11 3.25
C PHE A 5 0.60 -17.46 3.29
N ASP A 6 0.08 -17.73 4.48
CA ASP A 6 -1.34 -17.92 4.69
C ASP A 6 -2.05 -16.56 4.58
N GLY A 7 -2.87 -16.39 3.56
CA GLY A 7 -3.58 -15.13 3.29
C GLY A 7 -4.47 -14.71 4.46
N ASP A 8 -5.08 -15.65 5.17
CA ASP A 8 -5.94 -15.33 6.31
C ASP A 8 -5.12 -14.74 7.46
N PHE A 9 -3.93 -15.29 7.72
CA PHE A 9 -3.03 -14.76 8.76
C PHE A 9 -2.40 -13.41 8.38
N LEU A 10 -2.11 -13.19 7.09
CA LEU A 10 -1.69 -11.86 6.61
C LEU A 10 -2.79 -10.82 6.85
N MET A 11 -4.05 -11.19 6.62
CA MET A 11 -5.19 -10.30 6.87
C MET A 11 -5.32 -10.01 8.37
N GLU A 12 -5.26 -11.01 9.25
CA GLU A 12 -5.29 -10.82 10.71
C GLU A 12 -4.21 -9.86 11.20
N ILE A 13 -3.00 -9.94 10.63
CA ILE A 13 -1.91 -9.02 10.96
C ILE A 13 -2.28 -7.59 10.54
N VAL A 14 -2.77 -7.38 9.32
CA VAL A 14 -3.15 -6.04 8.84
C VAL A 14 -4.31 -5.46 9.65
N GLU A 15 -5.30 -6.28 9.99
CA GLU A 15 -6.42 -5.88 10.87
C GLU A 15 -5.92 -5.50 12.27
N SER A 16 -4.93 -6.21 12.81
CA SER A 16 -4.30 -5.86 14.09
C SER A 16 -3.58 -4.51 14.07
N LEU A 17 -3.20 -4.02 12.88
CA LEU A 17 -2.60 -2.71 12.65
C LEU A 17 -3.66 -1.61 12.44
N GLY A 18 -4.95 -1.93 12.51
CA GLY A 18 -6.06 -0.98 12.45
C GLY A 18 -6.64 -0.75 11.05
N TYR A 19 -6.38 -1.64 10.10
CA TYR A 19 -6.88 -1.54 8.73
C TYR A 19 -7.79 -2.70 8.35
N ASP A 20 -8.97 -2.38 7.83
CA ASP A 20 -9.85 -3.39 7.23
C ASP A 20 -9.30 -3.81 5.86
N VAL A 21 -9.04 -5.10 5.70
CA VAL A 21 -8.44 -5.69 4.51
C VAL A 21 -9.32 -6.78 3.93
N GLN A 22 -9.28 -6.93 2.62
CA GLN A 22 -9.93 -8.02 1.91
C GLN A 22 -9.00 -8.56 0.84
N TYR A 23 -9.16 -9.83 0.51
CA TYR A 23 -8.39 -10.48 -0.55
C TYR A 23 -9.22 -10.60 -1.84
N ASP A 24 -8.76 -9.98 -2.92
CA ASP A 24 -9.31 -10.19 -4.26
C ASP A 24 -8.66 -11.41 -4.91
N LYS A 25 -9.41 -12.51 -4.97
CA LYS A 25 -8.95 -13.77 -5.58
C LYS A 25 -8.71 -13.69 -7.08
N ARG A 26 -9.34 -12.75 -7.79
CA ARG A 26 -9.26 -12.64 -9.25
C ARG A 26 -7.95 -11.98 -9.66
N GLU A 27 -7.62 -10.89 -8.98
CA GLU A 27 -6.43 -10.09 -9.25
C GLU A 27 -5.25 -10.49 -8.34
N ARG A 28 -5.49 -11.35 -7.34
CA ARG A 28 -4.51 -11.91 -6.41
C ARG A 28 -3.81 -10.89 -5.52
N PHE A 29 -4.46 -9.76 -5.23
CA PHE A 29 -3.98 -8.75 -4.28
C PHE A 29 -4.88 -8.63 -3.05
N PHE A 30 -4.32 -8.09 -1.99
CA PHE A 30 -5.05 -7.61 -0.82
C PHE A 30 -5.34 -6.13 -1.00
N HIS A 31 -6.57 -5.72 -0.73
CA HIS A 31 -6.95 -4.31 -0.72
C HIS A 31 -7.44 -3.89 0.64
N ILE A 32 -6.95 -2.74 1.09
CA ILE A 32 -7.50 -2.02 2.22
C ILE A 32 -8.69 -1.20 1.75
N ASN A 33 -9.75 -1.17 2.56
CA ASN A 33 -10.94 -0.39 2.27
C ASN A 33 -10.59 1.08 1.97
N LEU A 34 -11.22 1.62 0.92
CA LEU A 34 -11.01 3.01 0.52
C LEU A 34 -11.41 3.96 1.66
N GLN A 35 -10.46 4.76 2.11
CA GLN A 35 -10.70 5.77 3.13
C GLN A 35 -11.09 7.08 2.44
N GLN A 36 -12.32 7.53 2.66
CA GLN A 36 -12.79 8.80 2.14
C GLN A 36 -12.41 9.95 3.07
N VAL A 37 -11.73 10.94 2.51
CA VAL A 37 -11.42 12.21 3.19
C VAL A 37 -11.75 13.34 2.21
N GLU A 38 -12.75 14.15 2.56
CA GLU A 38 -13.27 15.23 1.71
C GLU A 38 -13.73 14.70 0.35
N ASN A 39 -13.17 15.20 -0.77
CA ASN A 39 -13.48 14.74 -2.14
C ASN A 39 -12.55 13.60 -2.61
N PHE A 40 -11.63 13.14 -1.77
CA PHE A 40 -10.65 12.14 -2.12
C PHE A 40 -10.96 10.79 -1.47
N ARG A 41 -10.68 9.70 -2.19
CA ARG A 41 -10.68 8.34 -1.65
C ARG A 41 -9.29 7.75 -1.80
N PHE A 42 -8.70 7.33 -0.69
CA PHE A 42 -7.37 6.75 -0.65
C PHE A 42 -7.46 5.24 -0.46
N GLY A 43 -6.74 4.50 -1.30
CA GLY A 43 -6.60 3.05 -1.22
C GLY A 43 -5.15 2.64 -1.03
N PHE A 44 -4.97 1.49 -0.40
CA PHE A 44 -3.68 0.83 -0.24
C PHE A 44 -3.88 -0.64 -0.57
N HIS A 45 -3.21 -1.13 -1.60
CA HIS A 45 -3.20 -2.55 -1.94
C HIS A 45 -1.79 -3.10 -1.73
N PHE A 46 -1.71 -4.41 -1.49
CA PHE A 46 -0.43 -5.12 -1.48
C PHE A 46 -0.59 -6.52 -2.04
N ALA A 47 0.50 -7.04 -2.61
CA ALA A 47 0.52 -8.38 -3.18
C ALA A 47 1.83 -9.10 -2.79
N PHE A 48 1.74 -10.42 -2.72
CA PHE A 48 2.89 -11.29 -2.52
C PHE A 48 3.19 -12.05 -3.80
N GLU A 49 4.33 -11.76 -4.40
CA GLU A 49 4.84 -12.53 -5.52
C GLU A 49 6.24 -13.06 -5.19
N HIS A 50 6.39 -14.39 -5.13
CA HIS A 50 7.68 -15.06 -4.92
C HIS A 50 8.43 -14.55 -3.67
N GLY A 51 7.71 -14.35 -2.55
CA GLY A 51 8.27 -13.85 -1.29
C GLY A 51 8.61 -12.35 -1.27
N ARG A 52 8.25 -11.60 -2.33
CA ARG A 52 8.36 -10.15 -2.40
C ARG A 52 7.02 -9.51 -2.16
N LEU A 53 7.04 -8.42 -1.38
CA LEU A 53 5.86 -7.63 -1.08
C LEU A 53 5.82 -6.40 -1.98
N GLU A 54 4.88 -6.39 -2.92
CA GLU A 54 4.58 -5.21 -3.72
C GLU A 54 3.55 -4.35 -2.99
N LEU A 55 3.79 -3.04 -2.95
CA LEU A 55 2.91 -2.05 -2.33
C LEU A 55 2.35 -1.12 -3.39
N ILE A 56 1.04 -0.87 -3.38
CA ILE A 56 0.35 -0.08 -4.40
C ILE A 56 -0.54 0.95 -3.70
N TRP A 57 -0.40 2.23 -4.05
CA TRP A 57 -1.27 3.28 -3.55
C TRP A 57 -2.25 3.73 -4.62
N LEU A 58 -3.48 4.00 -4.22
CA LEU A 58 -4.55 4.49 -5.09
C LEU A 58 -5.15 5.76 -4.51
N ILE A 59 -5.46 6.71 -5.39
CA ILE A 59 -6.15 7.95 -5.04
C ILE A 59 -7.19 8.24 -6.10
N TYR A 60 -8.42 8.45 -5.64
CA TYR A 60 -9.52 8.91 -6.46
C TYR A 60 -9.93 10.30 -6.02
N GLU A 61 -10.29 11.14 -6.99
CA GLU A 61 -11.00 12.40 -6.77
C GLU A 61 -12.40 12.25 -7.34
N GLY A 62 -13.43 12.25 -6.47
CA GLY A 62 -14.76 11.77 -6.85
C GLY A 62 -14.66 10.34 -7.43
N ASP A 63 -15.13 10.14 -8.66
CA ASP A 63 -15.08 8.86 -9.38
C ASP A 63 -13.87 8.68 -10.30
N LYS A 64 -13.00 9.68 -10.39
CA LYS A 64 -11.84 9.64 -11.26
C LYS A 64 -10.62 9.14 -10.50
N ALA A 65 -10.00 8.05 -10.97
CA ALA A 65 -8.67 7.66 -10.51
C ALA A 65 -7.66 8.72 -10.96
N ILE A 66 -7.06 9.42 -10.00
CA ILE A 66 -5.99 10.40 -10.27
C ILE A 66 -4.61 9.78 -10.05
N MET A 67 -4.55 8.70 -9.26
CA MET A 67 -3.30 7.98 -8.98
C MET A 67 -3.58 6.51 -8.66
N GLY A 68 -2.69 5.63 -9.10
CA GLY A 68 -2.81 4.18 -8.95
C GLY A 68 -1.56 3.51 -9.49
N SER A 69 -0.55 3.31 -8.65
CA SER A 69 0.76 2.77 -9.08
C SER A 69 1.50 2.11 -7.93
N PRO A 70 2.43 1.17 -8.24
CA PRO A 70 3.34 0.62 -7.25
C PRO A 70 4.17 1.73 -6.59
N PHE A 71 4.42 1.59 -5.29
CA PHE A 71 5.15 2.57 -4.49
C PHE A 71 6.51 2.92 -5.11
N ALA A 72 7.23 1.92 -5.60
CA ALA A 72 8.52 2.08 -6.27
C ALA A 72 8.45 3.02 -7.50
N SER A 73 7.29 3.14 -8.15
CA SER A 73 7.08 4.07 -9.26
C SER A 73 7.02 5.53 -8.79
N TYR A 74 6.45 5.80 -7.61
CA TYR A 74 6.42 7.15 -7.07
C TYR A 74 7.80 7.69 -6.77
N ALA A 75 8.71 6.86 -6.26
CA ALA A 75 10.09 7.26 -6.01
C ALA A 75 10.79 7.75 -7.29
N LYS A 76 10.45 7.18 -8.46
CA LYS A 76 10.99 7.63 -9.75
C LYS A 76 10.50 9.01 -10.16
N TRP A 77 9.30 9.40 -9.73
CA TRP A 77 8.72 10.71 -10.01
C TRP A 77 9.14 11.76 -8.98
N LEU A 78 9.27 11.37 -7.71
CA LEU A 78 9.57 12.26 -6.59
C LEU A 78 11.07 12.51 -6.40
N ILE A 79 11.94 11.56 -6.75
CA ILE A 79 13.39 11.63 -6.51
C ILE A 79 14.16 11.75 -7.83
N SER A 80 14.25 10.66 -8.61
CA SER A 80 14.87 10.66 -9.94
C SER A 80 14.45 9.43 -10.74
N ARG A 81 14.48 9.49 -12.08
CA ARG A 81 14.06 8.38 -12.94
C ARG A 81 14.95 7.13 -12.78
N GLU A 82 16.20 7.32 -12.39
CA GLU A 82 17.20 6.28 -12.15
C GLU A 82 17.07 5.67 -10.75
N TYR A 83 16.21 6.21 -9.88
CA TYR A 83 16.03 5.69 -8.53
C TYR A 83 15.29 4.35 -8.56
N ILE A 84 15.92 3.31 -8.00
CA ILE A 84 15.37 1.94 -7.96
C ILE A 84 15.10 1.59 -6.50
N ILE A 85 13.83 1.36 -6.19
CA ILE A 85 13.41 0.68 -4.97
C ILE A 85 13.14 -0.77 -5.33
N LEU A 86 13.77 -1.69 -4.61
CA LEU A 86 13.46 -3.11 -4.72
C LEU A 86 12.34 -3.45 -3.76
N ASP A 87 11.45 -4.35 -4.19
CA ASP A 87 10.39 -4.84 -3.32
C ASP A 87 10.99 -5.56 -2.10
N PRO A 88 10.49 -5.28 -0.89
CA PRO A 88 10.95 -5.93 0.32
C PRO A 88 10.74 -7.44 0.22
N VAL A 89 11.78 -8.18 0.61
CA VAL A 89 11.74 -9.63 0.71
C VAL A 89 11.32 -9.99 2.13
N ILE A 90 10.20 -10.69 2.25
CA ILE A 90 9.61 -11.00 3.55
C ILE A 90 10.02 -12.41 3.95
N SER A 91 10.62 -12.52 5.12
CA SER A 91 11.19 -13.76 5.64
C SER A 91 10.21 -14.56 6.49
N ASP A 92 9.39 -13.89 7.30
CA ASP A 92 8.37 -14.46 8.17
C ASP A 92 7.24 -13.45 8.47
N TYR A 93 6.29 -13.84 9.32
CA TYR A 93 5.14 -13.00 9.67
C TYR A 93 5.47 -11.82 10.60
N ILE A 94 6.51 -11.92 11.41
CA ILE A 94 6.97 -10.81 12.26
C ILE A 94 7.58 -9.73 11.36
N ASP A 95 8.42 -10.16 10.43
CA ASP A 95 9.01 -9.32 9.38
C ASP A 95 7.91 -8.66 8.53
N PHE A 96 6.91 -9.42 8.09
CA PHE A 96 5.73 -8.86 7.39
C PHE A 96 5.06 -7.75 8.20
N ARG A 97 4.72 -8.03 9.47
CA ARG A 97 4.07 -7.05 10.35
C ARG A 97 4.90 -5.78 10.48
N ASP A 98 6.20 -5.91 10.69
CA ASP A 98 7.08 -4.76 10.93
C ASP A 98 7.30 -3.94 9.64
N VAL A 99 7.39 -4.59 8.48
CA VAL A 99 7.39 -3.92 7.18
C VAL A 99 6.06 -3.21 6.91
N MET A 100 4.92 -3.86 7.19
CA MET A 100 3.60 -3.25 6.98
C MET A 100 3.35 -2.04 7.88
N LYS A 101 3.84 -2.06 9.13
CA LYS A 101 3.80 -0.88 10.01
C LYS A 101 4.47 0.33 9.37
N ILE A 102 5.70 0.14 8.88
CA ILE A 102 6.46 1.21 8.20
C ILE A 102 5.71 1.65 6.94
N ALA A 103 5.19 0.71 6.15
CA ALA A 103 4.45 1.02 4.94
C ALA A 103 3.18 1.85 5.21
N PHE A 104 2.46 1.58 6.30
CA PHE A 104 1.30 2.35 6.71
C PHE A 104 1.66 3.74 7.26
N GLU A 105 2.74 3.85 8.04
CA GLU A 105 3.25 5.16 8.48
C GLU A 105 3.60 6.04 7.28
N MET A 106 4.34 5.50 6.31
CA MET A 106 4.69 6.20 5.06
C MET A 106 3.46 6.60 4.24
N TYR A 107 2.46 5.73 4.17
CA TYR A 107 1.21 6.00 3.47
C TYR A 107 0.39 7.11 4.14
N GLU A 108 0.31 7.12 5.47
CA GLU A 108 -0.40 8.16 6.22
C GLU A 108 0.31 9.50 6.11
N ASP A 109 1.64 9.53 6.22
CA ASP A 109 2.44 10.74 6.00
C ASP A 109 2.20 11.32 4.60
N PHE A 110 2.17 10.46 3.58
CA PHE A 110 1.85 10.85 2.22
C PHE A 110 0.43 11.43 2.10
N LYS A 111 -0.59 10.77 2.68
CA LYS A 111 -1.97 11.27 2.69
C LYS A 111 -2.07 12.66 3.30
N GLN A 112 -1.44 12.88 4.45
CA GLN A 112 -1.47 14.17 5.14
C GLN A 112 -0.77 15.27 4.32
N ALA A 113 0.38 14.96 3.72
CA ALA A 113 1.09 15.88 2.85
C ALA A 113 0.26 16.22 1.59
N PHE A 114 -0.36 15.22 0.97
CA PHE A 114 -1.24 15.40 -0.20
C PHE A 114 -2.42 16.30 0.12
N LEU A 115 -3.15 16.01 1.21
CA LEU A 115 -4.32 16.79 1.63
C LEU A 115 -3.97 18.23 1.97
N LYS A 116 -2.81 18.48 2.57
CA LYS A 116 -2.34 19.84 2.85
C LYS A 116 -2.18 20.65 1.56
N ILE A 117 -1.52 20.09 0.55
CA ILE A 117 -1.30 20.76 -0.74
C ILE A 117 -2.61 20.93 -1.50
N ALA A 118 -3.51 19.93 -1.46
CA ALA A 118 -4.81 20.00 -2.14
C ALA A 118 -5.72 21.09 -1.57
N LYS A 119 -5.58 21.44 -0.28
CA LYS A 119 -6.31 22.56 0.36
C LYS A 119 -5.76 23.94 0.03
N ASP A 120 -4.48 24.01 -0.34
CA ASP A 120 -3.79 25.26 -0.67
C ASP A 120 -3.97 25.66 -2.16
N GLN A 121 -4.69 24.84 -2.96
CA GLN A 121 -5.06 25.11 -4.36
C GLN A 121 -6.49 25.67 -4.48
#